data_AF-A0A6N7BYD8-F1
#
_entry.id   AF-A0A6N7BYD8-F1
#
_cell.length_a   1.000
_cell.length_b   1.000
_cell.length_c   1.000
_cell.angle_alpha   90.00
_cell.angle_beta   90.00
_cell.angle_gamma   90.00
#
_symmetry.space_group_name_H-M   'P 1'
#
loop_
_entity.id
_entity.type
_entity.pdbx_description
1 polymer ?
#
loop_
_entity_poly.entity_id
_entity_poly.type
_entity_poly.pdbx_seq_one_letter_code
_entity_poly.pdbx_strand_id
1 'polypeptide(L)'
;MSNITTFSVTSSNRKIDPSRRRGGTFKADGSLNDNDRVEIGPTDLAFNEWAELGLTPPNLTRMREYRLQRIVKELQKRDLGGILLFDPLNIRYATDSTNMQVWVTHNHSRACFVSASGHLILWDFHNCEHLSAHLPLIKEVRGGASFFYFETGDRTDEHASRFASEIQSILQEHAGDNKRLAIDKIEIAGFNKIKQLGIDVFDGQEVMEFARSIKNEDEINAMRCSIASTEVVTYAVKSVDIDLGDFSYAA
;
A
#
# COMPACT_ATOMS: atom_id res chain seq x y z
N MET A 1 21.53 -10.35 33.48
CA MET A 1 20.52 -10.91 32.56
C MET A 1 19.44 -9.85 32.38
N SER A 2 19.58 -9.01 31.35
CA SER A 2 18.61 -7.97 31.04
C SER A 2 17.43 -8.60 30.32
N ASN A 3 16.23 -8.50 30.90
CA ASN A 3 14.98 -8.87 30.24
C ASN A 3 14.74 -7.91 29.07
N ILE A 4 15.17 -8.28 27.88
CA ILE A 4 14.76 -7.64 26.63
C ILE A 4 13.36 -8.16 26.34
N THR A 5 12.35 -7.35 26.62
CA THR A 5 10.98 -7.63 26.18
C THR A 5 10.93 -7.54 24.66
N THR A 6 10.75 -8.69 24.00
CA THR A 6 10.58 -8.89 22.54
C THR A 6 9.19 -8.50 22.02
N PHE A 7 8.32 -7.96 22.87
CA PHE A 7 6.95 -7.56 22.53
C PHE A 7 6.78 -6.05 22.69
N SER A 8 6.07 -5.39 21.76
CA SER A 8 5.61 -4.00 21.90
C SER A 8 4.64 -3.78 23.08
N VAL A 9 4.26 -4.85 23.79
CA VAL A 9 3.33 -4.78 24.92
C VAL A 9 4.13 -4.74 26.23
N THR A 10 4.43 -3.53 26.71
CA THR A 10 4.62 -3.34 28.16
C THR A 10 3.26 -3.53 28.84
N SER A 11 3.22 -4.38 29.86
CA SER A 11 2.00 -4.68 30.61
C SER A 11 1.36 -3.41 31.19
N SER A 12 0.03 -3.35 31.06
CA SER A 12 -0.92 -2.43 31.72
C SER A 12 -1.05 -1.01 31.15
N ASN A 13 -2.12 -0.81 30.37
CA ASN A 13 -2.70 0.48 30.00
C ASN A 13 -3.54 1.12 31.14
N ARG A 14 -3.13 1.03 32.41
CA ARG A 14 -3.84 1.70 33.52
C ARG A 14 -2.94 2.47 34.50
N LYS A 15 -3.16 3.79 34.49
CA LYS A 15 -2.88 4.86 35.46
C LYS A 15 -1.43 5.40 35.58
N ILE A 16 -1.34 6.70 35.26
CA ILE A 16 -0.37 7.74 35.68
C ILE A 16 0.89 7.21 36.37
N ASP A 17 1.98 7.12 35.60
CA ASP A 17 3.34 7.04 36.10
C ASP A 17 4.06 8.39 35.82
N PRO A 18 4.35 9.20 36.85
CA PRO A 18 5.05 10.48 36.71
C PRO A 18 6.51 10.36 36.26
N SER A 19 7.12 9.17 36.35
CA SER A 19 8.52 8.92 35.97
C SER A 19 8.69 8.57 34.49
N ARG A 20 7.59 8.20 33.81
CA ARG A 20 7.59 7.91 32.38
C ARG A 20 7.71 9.24 31.62
N ARG A 21 8.91 9.54 31.10
CA ARG A 21 9.07 10.59 30.08
C ARG A 21 8.09 10.25 28.95
N ARG A 22 7.10 11.11 28.71
CA ARG A 22 6.22 10.96 27.55
C ARG A 22 7.12 10.91 26.33
N GLY A 23 7.10 9.79 25.60
CA GLY A 23 7.72 9.73 24.28
C GLY A 23 7.18 10.87 23.43
N GLY A 24 7.97 11.35 22.47
CA GLY A 24 7.49 12.35 21.51
C GLY A 24 6.19 11.89 20.83
N THR A 25 5.38 12.84 20.37
CA THR A 25 4.08 12.57 19.71
C THR A 25 4.22 11.71 18.45
N PHE A 26 5.39 11.72 17.80
CA PHE A 26 5.67 10.99 16.58
C PHE A 26 6.90 10.09 16.74
N LYS A 27 6.92 8.97 16.00
CA LYS A 27 8.09 8.13 15.78
C LYS A 27 9.08 8.84 14.85
N ALA A 28 10.27 8.28 14.71
CA ALA A 28 11.35 8.85 13.90
C ALA A 28 11.00 8.99 12.40
N ASP A 29 10.02 8.21 11.91
CA ASP A 29 9.53 8.26 10.53
C ASP A 29 8.36 9.26 10.33
N GLY A 30 7.94 9.95 11.40
CA GLY A 30 6.82 10.89 11.40
C GLY A 30 5.45 10.26 11.66
N SER A 31 5.35 8.94 11.83
CA SER A 31 4.09 8.27 12.19
C SER A 31 3.73 8.48 13.67
N LEU A 32 2.46 8.35 14.06
CA LEU A 32 2.01 8.62 15.45
C LEU A 32 2.65 7.68 16.46
N ASN A 33 3.24 8.18 17.54
CA ASN A 33 3.80 7.33 18.58
C ASN A 33 2.72 6.86 19.58
N ASP A 34 1.83 6.02 19.07
CA ASP A 34 0.69 5.46 19.80
C ASP A 34 0.61 3.95 19.52
N ASN A 35 0.57 3.15 20.59
CA ASN A 35 0.53 1.69 20.50
C ASN A 35 -0.85 1.16 20.06
N ASP A 36 -1.89 1.98 20.21
CA ASP A 36 -3.27 1.62 19.87
C ASP A 36 -3.69 2.20 18.49
N ARG A 37 -2.74 2.76 17.72
CA ARG A 37 -3.00 3.28 16.37
C ARG A 37 -3.29 2.16 15.37
N VAL A 38 -4.08 2.47 14.34
CA VAL A 38 -4.39 1.52 13.24
C VAL A 38 -3.19 1.29 12.31
N GLU A 39 -2.43 2.35 12.02
CA GLU A 39 -1.28 2.28 11.11
C GLU A 39 -0.20 1.34 11.65
N ILE A 40 0.03 0.22 10.97
CA ILE A 40 1.18 -0.65 11.27
C ILE A 40 2.49 -0.05 10.77
N GLY A 41 3.61 -0.70 11.07
CA GLY A 41 4.91 -0.25 10.59
C GLY A 41 6.04 -1.04 11.24
N PRO A 42 7.27 -0.51 11.14
CA PRO A 42 8.41 -1.10 11.83
C PRO A 42 8.18 -1.17 13.34
N THR A 43 8.68 -2.23 13.96
CA THR A 43 8.62 -2.42 15.41
C THR A 43 9.64 -1.52 16.11
N ASP A 44 9.49 -1.32 17.43
CA ASP A 44 10.50 -0.58 18.21
C ASP A 44 11.87 -1.26 18.18
N LEU A 45 11.91 -2.60 18.05
CA LEU A 45 13.16 -3.35 17.80
C LEU A 45 13.85 -2.85 16.52
N ALA A 46 13.12 -2.81 15.41
CA ALA A 46 13.67 -2.35 14.14
C ALA A 46 14.16 -0.90 14.22
N PHE A 47 13.39 0.00 14.83
CA PHE A 47 13.82 1.40 15.01
C PHE A 47 15.09 1.53 15.85
N ASN A 48 15.23 0.74 16.92
CA ASN A 48 16.43 0.76 17.76
C ASN A 48 17.65 0.24 17.00
N GLU A 49 17.52 -0.89 16.29
CA GLU A 49 18.60 -1.44 15.46
C GLU A 49 19.05 -0.45 14.37
N TRP A 50 18.10 0.22 13.72
CA TRP A 50 18.43 1.27 12.74
C TRP A 50 19.17 2.45 13.36
N ALA A 51 18.77 2.86 14.56
CA ALA A 51 19.46 3.94 15.27
C ALA A 51 20.89 3.55 15.67
N GLU A 52 21.10 2.32 16.13
CA GLU A 52 22.44 1.78 16.45
C GLU A 52 23.35 1.72 15.21
N LEU A 53 22.78 1.42 14.05
CA LEU A 53 23.47 1.43 12.75
C LEU A 53 23.63 2.84 12.16
N GLY A 54 23.12 3.88 12.83
CA GLY A 54 23.17 5.26 12.33
C GLY A 54 22.34 5.51 11.08
N LEU A 55 21.33 4.65 10.82
CA LEU A 55 20.44 4.80 9.68
C LEU A 55 19.38 5.86 9.95
N THR A 56 19.04 6.62 8.91
CA THR A 56 17.94 7.60 8.95
C THR A 56 16.64 6.92 8.49
N PRO A 57 15.60 6.85 9.34
CA PRO A 57 14.28 6.39 8.90
C PRO A 57 13.65 7.33 7.86
N PRO A 58 12.76 6.83 6.98
CA PRO A 58 12.09 7.67 5.99
C PRO A 58 11.10 8.64 6.64
N ASN A 59 10.86 9.83 6.07
CA ASN A 59 9.66 10.59 6.41
C ASN A 59 8.47 10.06 5.59
N LEU A 60 7.52 9.40 6.24
CA LEU A 60 6.41 8.72 5.53
C LEU A 60 5.51 9.71 4.77
N THR A 61 5.25 10.89 5.33
CA THR A 61 4.39 11.91 4.69
C THR A 61 5.00 12.38 3.37
N ARG A 62 6.26 12.84 3.42
CA ARG A 62 7.00 13.26 2.21
C ARG A 62 7.11 12.14 1.19
N MET A 63 7.34 10.90 1.65
CA MET A 63 7.44 9.74 0.78
C MET A 63 6.13 9.49 0.02
N ARG A 64 4.99 9.51 0.72
CA ARG A 64 3.65 9.30 0.15
C ARG A 64 3.31 10.39 -0.87
N GLU A 65 3.57 11.65 -0.52
CA GLU A 65 3.36 12.79 -1.42
C GLU A 65 4.22 12.68 -2.69
N TYR A 66 5.50 12.33 -2.55
CA TYR A 66 6.40 12.14 -3.68
C TYR A 66 5.89 11.09 -4.66
N ARG A 67 5.45 9.92 -4.15
CA ARG A 67 4.94 8.82 -4.98
C ARG A 67 3.70 9.22 -5.76
N LEU A 68 2.73 9.87 -5.11
CA LEU A 68 1.54 10.39 -5.79
C LEU A 68 1.92 11.36 -6.91
N GLN A 69 2.84 12.28 -6.63
CA GLN A 69 3.32 13.24 -7.64
C GLN A 69 4.07 12.56 -8.80
N ARG A 70 4.75 11.43 -8.57
CA ARG A 70 5.36 10.64 -9.66
C ARG A 70 4.31 10.04 -10.57
N ILE A 71 3.24 9.46 -10.03
CA ILE A 71 2.11 8.94 -10.82
C ILE A 71 1.49 10.06 -11.66
N VAL A 72 1.14 11.19 -11.02
CA VAL A 72 0.55 12.35 -11.70
C VAL A 72 1.42 12.83 -12.87
N LYS A 73 2.73 12.95 -12.68
CA LYS A 73 3.67 13.34 -13.75
C LYS A 73 3.67 12.37 -14.92
N GLU A 74 3.65 11.05 -14.67
CA GLU A 74 3.63 10.06 -15.75
C GLU A 74 2.29 10.03 -16.50
N LEU A 75 1.17 10.35 -15.84
CA LEU A 75 -0.13 10.53 -16.47
C LEU A 75 -0.17 11.77 -17.37
N GLN A 76 0.24 12.92 -16.85
CA GLN A 76 0.28 14.19 -17.58
C GLN A 76 1.19 14.09 -18.81
N LYS A 77 2.35 13.45 -18.67
CA LYS A 77 3.29 13.21 -19.77
C LYS A 77 2.67 12.41 -20.94
N ARG A 78 1.69 11.55 -20.65
CA ARG A 78 1.03 10.65 -21.62
C ARG A 78 -0.36 11.12 -22.05
N ASP A 79 -0.79 12.29 -21.57
CA ASP A 79 -2.13 12.82 -21.77
C ASP A 79 -3.22 11.80 -21.37
N LEU A 80 -3.05 11.19 -20.19
CA LEU A 80 -4.02 10.26 -19.63
C LEU A 80 -4.89 11.00 -18.60
N GLY A 81 -6.21 10.79 -18.63
CA GLY A 81 -7.14 11.38 -17.66
C GLY A 81 -7.00 10.80 -16.25
N GLY A 82 -6.57 9.54 -16.16
CA GLY A 82 -6.25 8.89 -14.90
C GLY A 82 -5.70 7.49 -15.09
N ILE A 83 -5.43 6.82 -13.97
CA ILE A 83 -5.06 5.41 -13.91
C ILE A 83 -5.91 4.69 -12.87
N LEU A 84 -6.30 3.46 -13.22
CA LEU A 84 -6.99 2.51 -12.36
C LEU A 84 -6.08 1.33 -12.05
N LEU A 85 -5.89 1.06 -10.76
CA LEU A 85 -4.92 0.12 -10.23
C LEU A 85 -5.61 -1.01 -9.47
N PHE A 86 -5.39 -2.26 -9.87
CA PHE A 86 -5.79 -3.46 -9.12
C PHE A 86 -4.59 -4.26 -8.61
N ASP A 87 -3.37 -4.02 -9.12
CA ASP A 87 -2.19 -4.65 -8.55
C ASP A 87 -1.94 -4.10 -7.12
N PRO A 88 -1.91 -4.95 -6.09
CA PRO A 88 -1.74 -4.49 -4.71
C PRO A 88 -0.39 -3.80 -4.45
N LEU A 89 0.63 -4.02 -5.28
CA LEU A 89 1.90 -3.29 -5.20
C LEU A 89 1.78 -1.88 -5.77
N ASN A 90 0.99 -1.69 -6.84
CA ASN A 90 0.71 -0.37 -7.38
C ASN A 90 -0.25 0.42 -6.48
N ILE A 91 -1.27 -0.24 -5.90
CA ILE A 91 -2.12 0.36 -4.86
C ILE A 91 -1.25 0.78 -3.66
N ARG A 92 -0.33 -0.08 -3.21
CA ARG A 92 0.63 0.26 -2.15
C ARG A 92 1.52 1.43 -2.52
N TYR A 93 1.98 1.54 -3.76
CA TYR A 93 2.78 2.67 -4.20
C TYR A 93 1.98 3.99 -4.20
N ALA A 94 0.73 3.96 -4.68
CA ALA A 94 -0.13 5.13 -4.74
C ALA A 94 -0.59 5.63 -3.36
N THR A 95 -0.86 4.70 -2.43
CA THR A 95 -1.56 5.01 -1.17
C THR A 95 -0.72 4.79 0.08
N ASP A 96 0.28 3.91 0.02
CA ASP A 96 0.97 3.32 1.17
C ASP A 96 0.06 2.55 2.15
N SER A 97 -1.20 2.31 1.78
CA SER A 97 -2.16 1.48 2.53
C SER A 97 -1.97 0.00 2.23
N THR A 98 -2.06 -0.84 3.26
CA THR A 98 -2.09 -2.31 3.13
C THR A 98 -3.40 -2.89 3.63
N ASN A 99 -3.94 -3.86 2.91
CA ASN A 99 -5.04 -4.69 3.36
C ASN A 99 -4.90 -6.07 2.71
N MET A 100 -4.67 -7.11 3.51
CA MET A 100 -4.54 -8.51 3.08
C MET A 100 -3.67 -8.73 1.82
N GLN A 101 -2.49 -8.09 1.75
CA GLN A 101 -1.70 -7.99 0.50
C GLN A 101 -1.55 -9.32 -0.27
N VAL A 102 -1.29 -10.43 0.41
CA VAL A 102 -1.15 -11.76 -0.19
C VAL A 102 -2.47 -12.28 -0.77
N TRP A 103 -3.59 -12.07 -0.07
CA TRP A 103 -4.90 -12.46 -0.59
C TRP A 103 -5.31 -11.61 -1.79
N VAL A 104 -5.02 -10.31 -1.74
CA VAL A 104 -5.35 -9.36 -2.82
C VAL A 104 -4.51 -9.60 -4.08
N THR A 105 -3.32 -10.22 -3.99
CA THR A 105 -2.51 -10.52 -5.19
C THR A 105 -3.21 -11.43 -6.18
N HIS A 106 -4.18 -12.23 -5.73
CA HIS A 106 -4.93 -13.16 -6.56
C HIS A 106 -6.46 -13.05 -6.41
N ASN A 107 -6.94 -12.09 -5.61
CA ASN A 107 -8.35 -11.70 -5.52
C ASN A 107 -8.43 -10.19 -5.68
N HIS A 108 -8.80 -9.70 -6.87
CA HIS A 108 -8.93 -8.28 -7.21
C HIS A 108 -10.10 -7.63 -6.45
N SER A 109 -9.86 -7.41 -5.17
CA SER A 109 -10.83 -7.00 -4.15
C SER A 109 -10.64 -5.55 -3.69
N ARG A 110 -9.57 -4.92 -4.18
CA ARG A 110 -9.24 -3.52 -3.97
C ARG A 110 -8.95 -2.90 -5.32
N ALA A 111 -9.28 -1.62 -5.46
CA ALA A 111 -8.86 -0.82 -6.60
C ALA A 111 -8.45 0.58 -6.14
N CYS A 112 -7.56 1.23 -6.87
CA CYS A 112 -7.21 2.63 -6.63
C CYS A 112 -7.27 3.41 -7.94
N PHE A 113 -7.93 4.57 -7.93
CA PHE A 113 -7.91 5.51 -9.03
C PHE A 113 -7.06 6.73 -8.66
N VAL A 114 -6.23 7.18 -9.58
CA VAL A 114 -5.49 8.46 -9.49
C VAL A 114 -5.76 9.26 -10.76
N SER A 115 -6.33 10.46 -10.60
CA SER A 115 -6.51 11.40 -11.73
C SER A 115 -5.19 12.08 -12.12
N ALA A 116 -5.15 12.67 -13.32
CA ALA A 116 -4.05 13.52 -13.74
C ALA A 116 -3.88 14.82 -12.92
N SER A 117 -4.86 15.16 -12.07
CA SER A 117 -4.79 16.25 -11.09
C SER A 117 -4.40 15.79 -9.68
N GLY A 118 -4.23 14.48 -9.46
CA GLY A 118 -3.84 13.91 -8.18
C GLY A 118 -5.00 13.61 -7.23
N HIS A 119 -6.24 13.61 -7.71
CA HIS A 119 -7.38 13.12 -6.93
C HIS A 119 -7.27 11.60 -6.82
N LEU A 120 -7.25 11.10 -5.58
CA LEU A 120 -7.04 9.70 -5.28
C LEU A 120 -8.26 9.10 -4.60
N ILE A 121 -8.80 8.04 -5.20
CA ILE A 121 -9.91 7.25 -4.68
C ILE A 121 -9.41 5.83 -4.43
N LEU A 122 -9.77 5.26 -3.28
CA LEU A 122 -9.48 3.87 -2.93
C LEU A 122 -10.80 3.12 -2.75
N TRP A 123 -11.03 2.08 -3.56
CA TRP A 123 -12.04 1.08 -3.24
C TRP A 123 -11.38 0.01 -2.40
N ASP A 124 -11.81 -0.10 -1.15
CA ASP A 124 -11.28 -1.10 -0.23
C ASP A 124 -12.24 -2.28 -0.05
N PHE A 125 -11.76 -3.32 0.62
CA PHE A 125 -12.59 -4.45 1.01
C PHE A 125 -13.67 -4.00 2.01
N HIS A 126 -14.80 -4.71 2.03
CA HIS A 126 -15.96 -4.31 2.83
C HIS A 126 -15.61 -4.17 4.32
N ASN A 127 -16.07 -3.08 4.95
CA ASN A 127 -15.82 -2.73 6.36
C ASN A 127 -14.34 -2.49 6.71
N CYS A 128 -13.48 -2.20 5.73
CA CYS A 128 -12.05 -1.93 5.94
C CYS A 128 -11.67 -0.44 5.81
N GLU A 129 -12.62 0.49 5.82
CA GLU A 129 -12.38 1.92 5.62
C GLU A 129 -11.39 2.51 6.64
N HIS A 130 -11.41 1.97 7.86
CA HIS A 130 -10.50 2.33 8.94
C HIS A 130 -9.01 2.09 8.63
N LEU A 131 -8.69 1.13 7.75
CA LEU A 131 -7.30 0.78 7.39
C LEU A 131 -6.57 1.87 6.61
N SER A 132 -7.31 2.82 6.04
CA SER A 132 -6.75 3.91 5.23
C SER A 132 -7.17 5.29 5.71
N ALA A 133 -8.03 5.40 6.73
CA ALA A 133 -8.56 6.65 7.27
C ALA A 133 -7.49 7.64 7.78
N HIS A 134 -6.30 7.15 8.13
CA HIS A 134 -5.16 7.97 8.59
C HIS A 134 -4.33 8.56 7.45
N LEU A 135 -4.67 8.29 6.18
CA LEU A 135 -3.89 8.67 5.00
C LEU A 135 -4.57 9.82 4.24
N PRO A 136 -4.17 11.09 4.45
CA PRO A 136 -4.92 12.26 3.98
C PRO A 136 -4.86 12.50 2.46
N LEU A 137 -4.00 11.77 1.74
CA LEU A 137 -3.93 11.82 0.28
C LEU A 137 -5.07 11.03 -0.37
N ILE A 138 -5.62 10.04 0.32
CA ILE A 138 -6.81 9.32 -0.12
C ILE A 138 -8.01 10.23 0.16
N LYS A 139 -8.62 10.76 -0.90
CA LYS A 139 -9.73 11.71 -0.78
C LYS A 139 -11.05 11.02 -0.54
N GLU A 140 -11.16 9.78 -1.01
CA GLU A 140 -12.37 9.01 -0.91
C GLU A 140 -12.04 7.54 -0.69
N VAL A 141 -12.77 6.91 0.23
CA VAL A 141 -12.78 5.47 0.42
C VAL A 141 -14.15 4.95 0.03
N ARG A 142 -14.19 4.02 -0.93
CA ARG A 142 -15.40 3.45 -1.52
C ARG A 142 -15.35 1.92 -1.42
N GLY A 143 -16.41 1.25 -1.86
CA GLY A 143 -16.48 -0.21 -1.98
C GLY A 143 -17.11 -0.61 -3.32
N GLY A 144 -17.03 -1.89 -3.68
CA GLY A 144 -17.69 -2.41 -4.89
C GLY A 144 -16.79 -2.56 -6.14
N ALA A 145 -15.47 -2.44 -5.98
CA ALA A 145 -14.52 -2.79 -7.05
C ALA A 145 -14.25 -4.31 -7.16
N SER A 146 -14.81 -5.12 -6.26
CA SER A 146 -14.67 -6.57 -6.25
C SER A 146 -15.71 -7.23 -7.17
N PHE A 147 -15.29 -7.65 -8.36
CA PHE A 147 -16.15 -8.35 -9.34
C PHE A 147 -15.46 -9.58 -9.92
N PHE A 148 -14.99 -10.47 -9.05
CA PHE A 148 -14.48 -11.80 -9.38
C PHE A 148 -15.44 -12.87 -8.82
N TYR A 149 -15.44 -14.06 -9.42
CA TYR A 149 -16.52 -15.03 -9.22
C TYR A 149 -16.75 -15.47 -7.77
N PHE A 150 -15.69 -15.60 -6.96
CA PHE A 150 -15.84 -15.93 -5.54
C PHE A 150 -16.64 -14.88 -4.76
N GLU A 151 -16.48 -13.60 -5.10
CA GLU A 151 -17.17 -12.50 -4.42
C GLU A 151 -18.62 -12.37 -4.89
N THR A 152 -18.85 -12.47 -6.19
CA THR A 152 -20.13 -12.05 -6.80
C THR A 152 -20.99 -13.20 -7.32
N GLY A 153 -20.45 -14.42 -7.41
CA GLY A 153 -21.08 -15.53 -8.09
C GLY A 153 -21.55 -15.15 -9.50
N ASP A 154 -22.80 -15.51 -9.82
CA ASP A 154 -23.43 -15.24 -11.11
C ASP A 154 -23.71 -13.75 -11.40
N ARG A 155 -23.45 -12.85 -10.43
CA ARG A 155 -23.72 -11.40 -10.56
C ARG A 155 -22.49 -10.59 -10.97
N THR A 156 -21.41 -11.26 -11.40
CA THR A 156 -20.15 -10.61 -11.81
C THR A 156 -20.36 -9.49 -12.84
N ASP A 157 -21.18 -9.72 -13.87
CA ASP A 157 -21.46 -8.72 -14.93
C ASP A 157 -22.19 -7.48 -14.38
N GLU A 158 -23.10 -7.68 -13.44
CA GLU A 158 -23.87 -6.60 -12.79
C GLU A 158 -22.98 -5.70 -11.94
N HIS A 159 -22.06 -6.30 -11.17
CA HIS A 159 -21.09 -5.56 -10.37
C HIS A 159 -20.09 -4.80 -11.25
N ALA A 160 -19.56 -5.47 -12.28
CA ALA A 160 -18.66 -4.84 -13.25
C ALA A 160 -19.32 -3.66 -13.99
N SER A 161 -20.61 -3.78 -14.35
CA SER A 161 -21.36 -2.71 -15.00
C SER A 161 -21.52 -1.48 -14.10
N ARG A 162 -21.86 -1.71 -12.82
CA ARG A 162 -21.97 -0.63 -11.82
C ARG A 162 -20.63 0.07 -11.61
N PHE A 163 -19.56 -0.69 -11.42
CA PHE A 163 -18.22 -0.15 -11.25
C PHE A 163 -17.74 0.63 -12.49
N ALA A 164 -17.93 0.11 -13.71
CA ALA A 164 -17.55 0.82 -14.93
C ALA A 164 -18.30 2.16 -15.10
N SER A 165 -19.59 2.21 -14.73
CA SER A 165 -20.40 3.44 -14.76
C SER A 165 -19.89 4.48 -13.74
N GLU A 166 -19.42 4.01 -12.59
CA GLU A 166 -18.76 4.85 -11.59
C GLU A 166 -17.44 5.42 -12.13
N ILE A 167 -16.59 4.59 -12.74
CA ILE A 167 -15.34 5.04 -13.37
C ILE A 167 -15.59 6.08 -14.48
N GLN A 168 -16.62 5.91 -15.31
CA GLN A 168 -17.00 6.93 -16.29
C GLN A 168 -17.35 8.27 -15.63
N SER A 169 -18.14 8.24 -14.54
CA SER A 169 -18.52 9.45 -13.80
C SER A 169 -17.29 10.15 -13.20
N ILE A 170 -16.36 9.38 -12.63
CA ILE A 170 -15.10 9.88 -12.06
C ILE A 170 -14.21 10.51 -13.14
N LEU A 171 -14.08 9.88 -14.31
CA LEU A 171 -13.33 10.48 -15.42
C LEU A 171 -13.97 11.78 -15.89
N GLN A 172 -15.29 11.84 -16.01
CA GLN A 172 -15.98 13.07 -16.38
C GLN A 172 -15.74 14.19 -15.37
N GLU A 173 -15.72 13.87 -14.07
CA GLU A 173 -15.50 14.82 -12.99
C GLU A 173 -14.05 15.34 -12.94
N HIS A 174 -13.07 14.44 -13.03
CA HIS A 174 -11.66 14.79 -12.78
C HIS A 174 -10.81 14.96 -14.03
N ALA A 175 -11.28 14.51 -15.20
CA ALA A 175 -10.57 14.57 -16.47
C ALA A 175 -11.41 15.22 -17.60
N GLY A 176 -12.64 15.63 -17.33
CA GLY A 176 -13.52 16.27 -18.31
C GLY A 176 -13.80 15.36 -19.50
N ASP A 177 -13.51 15.85 -20.71
CA ASP A 177 -13.71 15.09 -21.95
C ASP A 177 -12.59 14.07 -22.23
N ASN A 178 -11.53 14.00 -21.41
CA ASN A 178 -10.45 13.05 -21.61
C ASN A 178 -10.86 11.64 -21.15
N LYS A 179 -11.14 10.77 -22.13
CA LYS A 179 -11.56 9.37 -21.94
C LYS A 179 -10.39 8.38 -21.91
N ARG A 180 -9.15 8.84 -21.80
CA ARG A 180 -7.93 8.00 -21.84
C ARG A 180 -7.60 7.53 -20.43
N LEU A 181 -7.82 6.25 -20.15
CA LEU A 181 -7.64 5.61 -18.84
C LEU A 181 -6.53 4.55 -18.92
N ALA A 182 -5.50 4.67 -18.10
CA ALA A 182 -4.56 3.57 -17.89
C ALA A 182 -5.15 2.53 -16.92
N ILE A 183 -4.94 1.23 -17.19
CA ILE A 183 -5.33 0.14 -16.29
C ILE A 183 -4.16 -0.85 -16.18
N ASP A 184 -3.72 -1.19 -14.97
CA ASP A 184 -2.59 -2.12 -14.79
C ASP A 184 -3.01 -3.60 -14.93
N LYS A 185 -4.09 -3.99 -14.23
CA LYS A 185 -4.74 -5.29 -14.17
C LYS A 185 -6.22 -5.06 -13.91
N ILE A 186 -7.09 -5.96 -14.37
CA ILE A 186 -8.53 -5.91 -14.08
C ILE A 186 -9.17 -7.25 -14.48
N GLU A 187 -10.27 -7.64 -13.84
CA GLU A 187 -11.08 -8.76 -14.32
C GLU A 187 -11.67 -8.47 -15.70
N ILE A 188 -11.79 -9.52 -16.53
CA ILE A 188 -12.26 -9.41 -17.92
C ILE A 188 -13.65 -8.75 -18.02
N ALA A 189 -14.53 -9.00 -17.05
CA ALA A 189 -15.86 -8.40 -16.99
C ALA A 189 -15.77 -6.86 -16.87
N GLY A 190 -14.93 -6.36 -15.95
CA GLY A 190 -14.71 -4.93 -15.78
C GLY A 190 -14.09 -4.28 -17.01
N PHE A 191 -13.07 -4.92 -17.60
CA PHE A 191 -12.44 -4.45 -18.83
C PHE A 191 -13.46 -4.26 -19.96
N ASN A 192 -14.30 -5.28 -20.21
CA ASN A 192 -15.31 -5.24 -21.26
C ASN A 192 -16.33 -4.13 -21.04
N LYS A 193 -16.80 -3.92 -19.80
CA LYS A 193 -17.76 -2.86 -19.47
C LYS A 193 -17.15 -1.47 -19.66
N ILE A 194 -15.90 -1.25 -19.24
CA ILE A 194 -15.17 -0.01 -19.47
C ILE A 194 -15.04 0.28 -20.98
N LYS A 195 -14.68 -0.73 -21.79
CA LYS A 195 -14.59 -0.59 -23.25
C LYS A 195 -15.95 -0.27 -23.89
N GLN A 196 -17.04 -0.86 -23.43
CA GLN A 196 -18.41 -0.59 -23.92
C GLN A 196 -18.85 0.86 -23.68
N LEU A 197 -18.33 1.51 -22.64
CA LEU A 197 -18.59 2.92 -22.33
C LEU A 197 -17.76 3.90 -23.20
N GLY A 198 -16.98 3.40 -24.16
CA GLY A 198 -16.16 4.22 -25.05
C GLY A 198 -14.94 4.84 -24.37
N ILE A 199 -14.44 4.20 -23.29
CA ILE A 199 -13.19 4.59 -22.64
C ILE A 199 -12.01 3.98 -23.43
N ASP A 200 -11.00 4.80 -23.69
CA ASP A 200 -9.76 4.40 -24.35
C ASP A 200 -8.81 3.88 -23.28
N VAL A 201 -8.55 2.57 -23.30
CA VAL A 201 -7.74 1.90 -22.29
C VAL A 201 -6.29 1.81 -22.74
N PHE A 202 -5.38 2.21 -21.87
CA PHE A 202 -3.92 2.19 -22.05
C PHE A 202 -3.26 1.27 -21.02
N ASP A 203 -2.04 0.83 -21.31
CA ASP A 203 -1.25 -0.02 -20.41
C ASP A 203 -0.84 0.75 -19.14
N GLY A 204 -1.43 0.39 -18.00
CA GLY A 204 -1.11 0.99 -16.71
C GLY A 204 0.20 0.49 -16.12
N GLN A 205 0.72 -0.67 -16.54
CA GLN A 205 2.03 -1.13 -16.08
C GLN A 205 3.14 -0.21 -16.60
N GLU A 206 3.05 0.25 -17.86
CA GLU A 206 4.01 1.21 -18.40
C GLU A 206 4.08 2.48 -17.53
N VAL A 207 2.92 3.04 -17.16
CA VAL A 207 2.83 4.23 -16.30
C VAL A 207 3.47 3.96 -14.93
N MET A 208 3.08 2.87 -14.28
CA MET A 208 3.50 2.59 -12.90
C MET A 208 4.96 2.19 -12.80
N GLU A 209 5.50 1.44 -13.76
CA GLU A 209 6.92 1.07 -13.77
C GLU A 209 7.80 2.30 -13.96
N PHE A 210 7.42 3.24 -14.84
CA PHE A 210 8.14 4.51 -14.93
C PHE A 210 7.98 5.37 -13.67
N ALA A 211 6.80 5.45 -13.08
CA ALA A 211 6.60 6.20 -11.83
C ALA A 211 7.50 5.68 -10.71
N ARG A 212 7.57 4.35 -10.56
CA ARG A 212 8.32 3.61 -9.52
C ARG A 212 9.81 3.48 -9.79
N SER A 213 10.29 3.76 -11.00
CA SER A 213 11.69 3.56 -11.38
C SER A 213 12.67 4.43 -10.57
N ILE A 214 12.29 5.68 -10.27
CA ILE A 214 13.13 6.67 -9.58
C ILE A 214 12.65 6.89 -8.14
N LYS A 215 13.52 6.59 -7.18
CA LYS A 215 13.25 6.72 -5.74
C LYS A 215 13.71 8.07 -5.22
N ASN A 216 12.92 8.69 -4.34
CA ASN A 216 13.42 9.86 -3.60
C ASN A 216 14.29 9.43 -2.39
N GLU A 217 14.79 10.41 -1.65
CA GLU A 217 15.58 10.19 -0.44
C GLU A 217 14.84 9.35 0.61
N ASP A 218 13.55 9.62 0.84
CA ASP A 218 12.76 8.88 1.84
C ASP A 218 12.57 7.42 1.41
N GLU A 219 12.31 7.13 0.13
CA GLU A 219 12.25 5.76 -0.37
C GLU A 219 13.60 5.05 -0.27
N ILE A 220 14.71 5.74 -0.52
CA ILE A 220 16.06 5.19 -0.35
C ILE A 220 16.34 4.89 1.13
N ASN A 221 15.93 5.76 2.03
CA ASN A 221 16.05 5.54 3.47
C ASN A 221 15.21 4.35 3.93
N ALA A 222 13.96 4.22 3.44
CA ALA A 222 13.13 3.05 3.70
C ALA A 222 13.79 1.76 3.19
N MET A 223 14.39 1.77 1.99
CA MET A 223 15.13 0.62 1.46
C MET A 223 16.34 0.27 2.32
N ARG A 224 17.15 1.25 2.74
CA ARG A 224 18.31 1.03 3.62
C ARG A 224 17.90 0.38 4.95
N CYS A 225 16.86 0.90 5.58
CA CYS A 225 16.28 0.33 6.80
C CYS A 225 15.79 -1.11 6.58
N SER A 226 15.05 -1.36 5.49
CA SER A 226 14.55 -2.70 5.15
C SER A 226 15.67 -3.71 4.89
N ILE A 227 16.73 -3.30 4.19
CA ILE A 227 17.89 -4.14 3.91
C ILE A 227 18.61 -4.47 5.21
N ALA A 228 18.88 -3.47 6.07
CA ALA A 228 19.52 -3.69 7.36
C ALA A 228 18.75 -4.68 8.24
N SER A 229 17.43 -4.53 8.36
CA SER A 229 16.60 -5.50 9.09
C SER A 229 16.66 -6.90 8.49
N THR A 230 16.74 -7.00 7.15
CA THR A 230 16.88 -8.30 6.46
C THR A 230 18.22 -8.95 6.74
N GLU A 231 19.30 -8.17 6.75
CA GLU A 231 20.65 -8.63 7.07
C GLU A 231 20.73 -9.13 8.51
N VAL A 232 20.17 -8.39 9.47
CA VAL A 232 20.10 -8.80 10.89
C VAL A 232 19.44 -10.18 11.02
N VAL A 233 18.28 -10.39 10.39
CA VAL A 233 17.59 -11.68 10.42
C VAL A 233 18.40 -12.77 9.72
N THR A 234 19.04 -12.46 8.60
CA THR A 234 19.88 -13.44 7.87
C THR A 234 21.07 -13.89 8.72
N TYR A 235 21.72 -12.97 9.44
CA TYR A 235 22.78 -13.31 10.39
C TYR A 235 22.27 -14.16 11.55
N ALA A 236 21.09 -13.82 12.10
CA ALA A 236 20.47 -14.62 13.15
C ALA A 236 20.21 -16.06 12.69
N VAL A 237 19.63 -16.25 11.50
CA VAL A 237 19.38 -17.59 10.92
C VAL A 237 20.70 -18.35 10.71
N LYS A 238 21.75 -17.70 10.20
CA LYS A 238 23.05 -18.34 10.00
C LYS A 238 23.72 -18.76 11.32
N SER A 239 23.46 -18.03 12.41
CA SER A 239 24.03 -18.32 13.73
C SER A 239 23.30 -19.43 14.49
N VAL A 240 22.16 -19.90 13.98
CA VAL A 240 21.50 -21.10 14.48
C VAL A 240 22.19 -22.30 13.85
N ASP A 241 22.93 -23.08 14.66
CA ASP A 241 23.35 -24.43 14.26
C ASP A 241 22.08 -25.27 14.04
N ILE A 242 21.66 -25.38 12.78
CA ILE A 242 20.65 -26.35 12.40
C ILE A 242 21.36 -27.70 12.42
N ASP A 243 21.14 -28.48 13.48
CA ASP A 243 21.42 -29.91 13.47
C ASP A 243 20.51 -30.55 12.41
N LEU A 244 20.98 -30.53 11.17
CA LEU A 244 20.43 -31.32 10.07
C LEU A 244 20.83 -32.77 10.36
N GLY A 245 20.18 -33.39 11.34
CA GLY A 245 20.34 -34.81 11.61
C GLY A 245 20.25 -35.60 10.31
N ASP A 246 21.06 -36.66 10.19
CA ASP A 246 21.25 -37.47 8.98
C ASP A 246 19.95 -37.62 8.16
N PHE A 247 19.85 -36.87 7.05
CA PHE A 247 18.83 -37.09 6.03
C PHE A 247 19.23 -38.31 5.19
N SER A 248 19.31 -39.47 5.83
CA SER A 248 19.55 -40.75 5.17
C SER A 248 18.28 -41.58 5.15
N TYR A 249 17.12 -41.07 4.69
CA TYR A 249 16.00 -41.93 4.32
C TYR A 249 15.12 -41.34 3.21
N ALA A 250 14.85 -42.25 2.24
CA ALA A 250 13.85 -42.24 1.17
C ALA A 250 14.33 -41.80 -0.23
N ALA A 251 15.01 -42.74 -0.89
CA ALA A 251 14.90 -42.93 -2.35
C ALA A 251 13.57 -43.61 -2.69
#